data_AF-A0A091E2H5-F1
#
_entry.id   AF-A0A091E2H5-F1
#
_cell.length_a   1.000
_cell.length_b   1.000
_cell.length_c   1.000
_cell.angle_alpha   90.00
_cell.angle_beta   90.00
_cell.angle_gamma   90.00
#
_symmetry.space_group_name_H-M   'P 1'
#
loop_
_entity.id
_entity.type
_entity.pdbx_description
1 polymer ?
#
loop_
_entity_poly.entity_id
_entity_poly.type
_entity_poly.pdbx_seq_one_letter_code
_entity_poly.pdbx_strand_id
1 'polypeptide(L)'
;MGAPRGEGHYIHWDHVKVPHWDPKISASYPRGHHSPPEDLGSSFYPQLGPYSSRDPDVLREHMTQLEEAAIGILVLSWHPPGMADDNGEPSDDLVVPAIVDTAHQYNIQVAFHLRPHKGRDNVTG
;
A
#
# COMPACT_ATOMS: atom_id res chain seq x y z
N MET A 1 1.86 -1.89 -2.13
CA MET A 1 3.23 -2.43 -1.99
C MET A 1 3.67 -3.04 -3.32
N GLY A 2 4.96 -3.03 -3.64
CA GLY A 2 5.50 -3.58 -4.89
C GLY A 2 6.82 -4.31 -4.65
N ALA A 3 7.13 -5.32 -5.48
CA ALA A 3 8.30 -6.16 -5.36
C ALA A 3 9.00 -6.35 -6.72
N PRO A 4 10.33 -6.59 -6.77
CA PRO A 4 11.08 -6.65 -8.02
C PRO A 4 10.56 -7.65 -9.04
N ARG A 5 9.95 -8.76 -8.58
CA ARG A 5 9.39 -9.79 -9.46
C ARG A 5 8.20 -9.31 -10.31
N GLY A 6 7.44 -8.32 -9.82
CA GLY A 6 6.30 -7.74 -10.54
C GLY A 6 6.62 -6.37 -11.12
N GLU A 7 7.14 -5.47 -10.29
CA GLU A 7 7.32 -4.05 -10.59
C GLU A 7 8.75 -3.67 -11.02
N GLY A 8 9.68 -4.63 -11.02
CA GLY A 8 11.10 -4.37 -11.33
C GLY A 8 11.87 -3.65 -10.22
N HIS A 9 11.18 -3.11 -9.22
CA HIS A 9 11.74 -2.49 -8.03
C HIS A 9 10.80 -2.64 -6.83
N TYR A 10 11.25 -2.27 -5.63
CA TYR A 10 10.40 -2.21 -4.46
C TYR A 10 9.56 -0.93 -4.48
N ILE A 11 8.30 -1.02 -4.03
CA ILE A 11 7.42 0.14 -3.85
C ILE A 11 6.88 0.10 -2.43
N HIS A 12 6.98 1.22 -1.72
CA HIS A 12 6.70 1.40 -0.29
C HIS A 12 7.59 0.58 0.68
N TRP A 13 8.11 -0.58 0.30
CA TRP A 13 9.04 -1.33 1.16
C TRP A 13 10.35 -0.58 1.37
N ASP A 14 10.80 0.14 0.35
CA ASP A 14 12.00 0.98 0.32
C ASP A 14 11.69 2.44 0.71
N HIS A 15 10.70 2.66 1.56
CA HIS A 15 10.22 4.00 1.94
C HIS A 15 11.35 4.95 2.35
N VAL A 16 11.20 6.24 2.08
CA VAL A 16 12.14 7.25 2.57
C VAL A 16 12.06 7.39 4.08
N LYS A 17 13.21 7.53 4.75
CA LYS A 17 13.27 7.91 6.16
C LYS A 17 12.83 9.38 6.28
N VAL A 18 11.61 9.59 6.75
CA VAL A 18 10.98 10.92 6.80
C VAL A 18 11.76 11.82 7.76
N PRO A 19 12.27 12.97 7.30
CA PRO A 19 13.06 13.86 8.15
C PRO A 19 12.19 14.49 9.23
N HIS A 20 12.78 14.70 10.41
CA HIS A 20 12.15 15.53 11.44
C HIS A 20 12.01 16.97 10.92
N TRP A 21 10.92 17.65 11.31
CA TRP A 21 10.62 19.01 10.85
C TRP A 21 11.66 20.05 11.29
N ASP A 22 12.24 19.89 12.48
CA ASP A 22 13.40 20.66 12.95
C ASP A 22 14.70 20.09 12.34
N PRO A 23 15.45 20.87 11.53
CA PRO A 23 16.70 20.42 10.91
C PRO A 23 17.78 19.99 11.92
N LYS A 24 17.82 20.59 13.12
CA LYS A 24 18.81 20.24 14.15
C LYS A 24 18.57 18.83 14.68
N ILE A 25 17.31 18.50 14.89
CA ILE A 25 16.90 17.15 15.32
C ILE A 25 17.10 16.18 14.15
N SER A 26 16.66 16.56 12.94
CA SER A 26 16.79 15.74 11.73
C SER A 26 18.22 15.31 11.43
N ALA A 27 19.20 16.18 11.67
CA ALA A 27 20.62 15.88 11.48
C ALA A 27 21.14 14.72 12.36
N SER A 28 20.44 14.39 13.45
CA SER A 28 20.80 13.31 14.38
C SER A 28 20.25 11.94 13.96
N TYR A 29 19.40 11.87 12.94
CA TYR A 29 18.75 10.62 12.50
C TYR A 29 19.26 10.15 11.13
N PRO A 30 19.19 8.83 10.85
CA PRO A 30 19.51 8.29 9.53
C PRO A 30 18.62 8.88 8.44
N ARG A 31 19.22 9.10 7.26
CA ARG A 31 18.56 9.64 6.06
C ARG A 31 18.61 8.64 4.91
N GLY A 32 17.85 8.91 3.85
CA GLY A 32 17.77 8.09 2.66
C GLY A 32 16.65 7.05 2.73
N HIS A 33 16.68 6.09 1.81
CA HIS A 33 15.66 5.05 1.69
C HIS A 33 16.00 3.83 2.54
N HIS A 34 14.98 3.02 2.83
CA HIS A 34 15.17 1.66 3.30
C HIS A 34 15.71 0.77 2.15
N SER A 35 16.44 -0.30 2.48
CA SER A 35 17.04 -1.22 1.49
C SER A 35 16.51 -2.65 1.65
N PRO A 36 15.33 -2.97 1.09
CA PRO A 36 14.77 -4.32 1.13
C PRO A 36 15.66 -5.34 0.39
N PRO A 37 15.63 -6.64 0.77
CA PRO A 37 14.65 -7.26 1.66
C PRO A 37 14.99 -7.23 3.15
N GLU A 38 16.22 -6.91 3.56
CA GLU A 38 16.64 -6.94 4.98
C GLU A 38 16.29 -5.66 5.75
N ASP A 39 16.27 -4.50 5.08
CA ASP A 39 15.91 -3.20 5.68
C ASP A 39 14.59 -2.71 5.04
N LEU A 40 13.46 -2.98 5.71
CA LEU A 40 12.13 -2.53 5.27
C LEU A 40 11.75 -1.22 5.96
N GLY A 41 10.90 -0.42 5.30
CA GLY A 41 10.19 0.72 5.90
C GLY A 41 9.11 0.33 6.92
N SER A 42 9.41 -0.64 7.78
CA SER A 42 8.50 -1.19 8.79
C SER A 42 9.30 -1.65 10.00
N SER A 43 8.75 -1.48 11.21
CA SER A 43 9.32 -2.06 12.43
C SER A 43 9.08 -3.56 12.57
N PHE A 44 8.21 -4.13 11.73
CA PHE A 44 7.87 -5.56 11.71
C PHE A 44 8.15 -6.17 10.34
N TYR A 45 8.45 -7.47 10.31
CA TYR A 45 8.67 -8.21 9.08
C TYR A 45 7.44 -9.05 8.71
N PRO A 46 6.81 -8.86 7.54
CA PRO A 46 5.65 -9.65 7.13
C PRO A 46 6.04 -11.11 6.85
N GLN A 47 5.18 -12.06 7.21
CA GLN A 47 5.40 -13.49 6.95
C GLN A 47 5.51 -13.81 5.44
N LEU A 48 4.81 -13.04 4.60
CA LEU A 48 4.88 -13.14 3.14
C LEU A 48 6.11 -12.45 2.52
N GLY A 49 7.00 -11.90 3.36
CA GLY A 49 8.12 -11.08 2.91
C GLY A 49 7.68 -9.77 2.25
N PRO A 50 8.60 -9.03 1.62
CA PRO A 50 8.27 -7.79 0.90
C PRO A 50 7.51 -8.10 -0.39
N TYR A 51 6.20 -8.30 -0.24
CA TYR A 51 5.29 -8.76 -1.30
C TYR A 51 4.87 -7.63 -2.26
N SER A 52 4.38 -8.02 -3.44
CA SER A 52 3.63 -7.12 -4.32
C SER A 52 2.14 -7.20 -4.04
N SER A 53 1.46 -6.06 -3.95
CA SER A 53 -0.01 -6.00 -3.86
C SER A 53 -0.71 -6.40 -5.16
N ARG A 54 0.04 -6.59 -6.26
CA ARG A 54 -0.46 -7.06 -7.56
C ARG A 54 -0.36 -8.58 -7.71
N ASP A 55 0.29 -9.27 -6.77
CA ASP A 55 0.45 -10.72 -6.80
C ASP A 55 -0.88 -11.41 -6.42
N PRO A 56 -1.47 -12.22 -7.31
CA PRO A 56 -2.74 -12.89 -7.02
C PRO A 56 -2.64 -13.92 -5.88
N ASP A 57 -1.46 -14.50 -5.63
CA ASP A 57 -1.28 -15.41 -4.48
C ASP A 57 -1.35 -14.63 -3.16
N VAL A 58 -0.75 -13.44 -3.13
CA VAL A 58 -0.79 -12.53 -1.97
C VAL A 58 -2.20 -12.01 -1.72
N LEU A 59 -2.96 -11.68 -2.78
CA LEU A 59 -4.36 -11.26 -2.63
C LEU A 59 -5.23 -12.35 -2.01
N ARG A 60 -5.10 -13.61 -2.50
CA ARG A 60 -5.83 -14.75 -1.95
C ARG A 60 -5.46 -15.02 -0.49
N GLU A 61 -4.19 -14.93 -0.16
CA GLU A 61 -3.71 -15.09 1.20
C GLU A 61 -4.27 -14.01 2.14
N HIS A 62 -4.28 -12.75 1.73
CA HIS A 62 -4.92 -11.69 2.52
C HIS A 62 -6.43 -11.90 2.70
N MET A 63 -7.16 -12.35 1.68
CA MET A 63 -8.59 -12.66 1.85
C MET A 63 -8.81 -13.84 2.81
N THR A 64 -7.94 -14.85 2.77
CA THR A 64 -7.94 -15.97 3.72
C THR A 64 -7.73 -15.48 5.15
N GLN A 65 -6.75 -14.60 5.37
CA GLN A 65 -6.50 -14.00 6.69
C GLN A 65 -7.69 -13.17 7.20
N LEU A 66 -8.39 -12.45 6.31
CA LEU A 66 -9.60 -11.71 6.66
C LEU A 66 -10.75 -12.65 7.04
N GLU A 67 -10.94 -13.75 6.30
CA GLU A 67 -11.94 -14.78 6.60
C GLU A 67 -11.66 -15.46 7.96
N GLU A 68 -10.41 -15.87 8.21
CA GLU A 68 -9.98 -16.46 9.48
C GLU A 68 -10.17 -15.49 10.67
N ALA A 69 -10.05 -14.18 10.42
CA ALA A 69 -10.30 -13.13 11.39
C ALA A 69 -11.79 -12.74 11.52
N ALA A 70 -12.70 -13.39 10.78
CA ALA A 70 -14.13 -13.08 10.71
C ALA A 70 -14.43 -11.62 10.28
N ILE A 71 -13.62 -11.06 9.37
CA ILE A 71 -13.78 -9.71 8.83
C ILE A 71 -14.55 -9.77 7.51
N GLY A 72 -15.72 -9.12 7.46
CA GLY A 72 -16.57 -9.10 6.25
C GLY A 72 -16.40 -7.89 5.33
N ILE A 73 -15.62 -6.88 5.72
CA ILE A 73 -15.44 -5.65 4.93
C ILE A 73 -13.96 -5.24 4.87
N LEU A 74 -13.41 -5.15 3.67
CA LEU A 74 -12.10 -4.57 3.38
C LEU A 74 -12.29 -3.09 2.98
N VAL A 75 -11.70 -2.17 3.74
CA VAL A 75 -11.69 -0.74 3.38
C VAL A 75 -10.38 -0.42 2.65
N LEU A 76 -10.46 -0.26 1.33
CA LEU A 76 -9.32 -0.03 0.46
C LEU A 76 -8.92 1.45 0.41
N SER A 77 -7.66 1.75 0.74
CA SER A 77 -7.08 3.09 0.54
C SER A 77 -7.01 3.41 -0.96
N TRP A 78 -7.65 4.50 -1.39
CA TRP A 78 -7.86 4.81 -2.81
C TRP A 78 -7.50 6.25 -3.17
N HIS A 79 -6.84 6.41 -4.32
CA HIS A 79 -6.59 7.69 -4.98
C HIS A 79 -7.32 7.71 -6.33
N PRO A 80 -7.63 8.90 -6.90
CA PRO A 80 -8.17 8.98 -8.24
C PRO A 80 -7.22 8.41 -9.31
N PRO A 81 -7.74 7.87 -10.43
CA PRO A 81 -6.92 7.30 -11.50
C PRO A 81 -5.80 8.24 -11.95
N GLY A 82 -4.60 7.68 -12.09
CA GLY A 82 -3.39 8.43 -12.45
C GLY A 82 -2.76 9.21 -11.28
N MET A 83 -3.31 9.09 -10.07
CA MET A 83 -2.72 9.64 -8.85
C MET A 83 -2.17 8.53 -7.95
N ALA A 84 -1.17 8.89 -7.16
CA ALA A 84 -0.58 8.05 -6.11
C ALA A 84 -0.18 8.95 -4.94
N ASP A 85 0.20 8.34 -3.82
CA ASP A 85 0.91 9.11 -2.80
C ASP A 85 2.37 9.34 -3.20
N ASP A 86 3.06 10.21 -2.46
CA ASP A 86 4.43 10.63 -2.77
C ASP A 86 5.47 9.49 -2.74
N ASN A 87 5.10 8.30 -2.25
CA ASN A 87 6.01 7.17 -2.06
C ASN A 87 5.53 5.90 -2.80
N GLY A 88 4.55 6.04 -3.69
CA GLY A 88 3.92 4.95 -4.41
C GLY A 88 3.75 5.23 -5.90
N GLU A 89 3.14 4.27 -6.58
CA GLU A 89 2.74 4.38 -7.99
C GLU A 89 1.22 4.26 -8.13
N PRO A 90 0.62 4.79 -9.22
CA PRO A 90 -0.80 4.64 -9.45
C PRO A 90 -1.21 3.16 -9.46
N SER A 91 -2.16 2.82 -8.59
CA SER A 91 -2.63 1.44 -8.39
C SER A 91 -3.94 1.12 -9.13
N ASP A 92 -4.59 2.13 -9.69
CA ASP A 92 -6.04 2.06 -9.86
C ASP A 92 -6.49 1.19 -11.04
N ASP A 93 -5.74 1.19 -12.15
CA ASP A 93 -6.22 0.58 -13.39
C ASP A 93 -6.19 -0.96 -13.38
N LEU A 94 -5.35 -1.58 -12.54
CA LEU A 94 -5.17 -3.04 -12.52
C LEU A 94 -5.39 -3.66 -11.14
N VAL A 95 -5.07 -2.96 -10.05
CA VAL A 95 -5.09 -3.55 -8.71
C VAL A 95 -6.50 -3.53 -8.11
N VAL A 96 -7.27 -2.46 -8.35
CA VAL A 96 -8.62 -2.32 -7.80
C VAL A 96 -9.58 -3.41 -8.31
N PRO A 97 -9.68 -3.68 -9.64
CA PRO A 97 -10.53 -4.77 -10.12
C PRO A 97 -10.12 -6.14 -9.54
N ALA A 98 -8.81 -6.44 -9.50
CA ALA A 98 -8.31 -7.70 -8.95
C ALA A 98 -8.64 -7.88 -7.45
N ILE A 99 -8.57 -6.81 -6.65
CA ILE A 99 -8.97 -6.85 -5.23
C ILE A 99 -10.46 -7.11 -5.11
N VAL A 100 -11.31 -6.41 -5.88
CA VAL A 100 -12.76 -6.57 -5.82
C VAL A 100 -13.17 -7.99 -6.23
N ASP A 101 -12.60 -8.51 -7.33
CA ASP A 101 -12.87 -9.85 -7.82
C ASP A 101 -12.43 -10.93 -6.83
N THR A 102 -11.27 -10.75 -6.19
CA THR A 102 -10.77 -11.70 -5.18
C THR A 102 -11.62 -11.63 -3.91
N ALA A 103 -11.95 -10.43 -3.42
CA ALA A 103 -12.80 -10.27 -2.23
C ALA A 103 -14.19 -10.92 -2.42
N HIS A 104 -14.77 -10.78 -3.62
CA HIS A 104 -16.06 -11.41 -3.95
C HIS A 104 -16.00 -12.94 -3.86
N GLN A 105 -14.89 -13.58 -4.24
CA GLN A 105 -14.72 -15.03 -4.13
C GLN A 105 -14.72 -15.53 -2.67
N TYR A 106 -14.36 -14.66 -1.72
CA TYR A 106 -14.32 -14.94 -0.28
C TYR A 106 -15.52 -14.35 0.47
N ASN A 107 -16.55 -13.86 -0.25
CA ASN A 107 -17.72 -13.22 0.33
C ASN A 107 -17.39 -12.00 1.23
N ILE A 108 -16.30 -11.28 0.89
CA ILE A 108 -15.85 -10.05 1.55
C ILE A 108 -16.30 -8.85 0.72
N GLN A 109 -16.88 -7.84 1.37
CA GLN A 109 -17.27 -6.58 0.72
C GLN A 109 -16.09 -5.60 0.69
N VAL A 110 -16.05 -4.74 -0.33
CA VAL A 110 -15.02 -3.70 -0.46
C VAL A 110 -15.64 -2.31 -0.33
N ALA A 111 -15.07 -1.49 0.54
CA ALA A 111 -15.37 -0.06 0.66
C ALA A 111 -14.11 0.76 0.34
N PHE A 112 -14.27 2.04 0.00
CA PHE A 112 -13.15 2.91 -0.38
C PHE A 112 -12.86 3.97 0.69
N HIS A 113 -11.62 4.05 1.13
CA HIS A 113 -11.08 5.14 1.94
C HIS A 113 -10.40 6.17 1.02
N LEU A 114 -11.11 7.27 0.78
CA LEU A 114 -10.67 8.35 -0.10
C LEU A 114 -9.51 9.15 0.52
N ARG A 115 -8.31 8.98 -0.04
CA ARG A 115 -7.11 9.69 0.40
C ARG A 115 -7.17 11.19 0.09
N PRO A 116 -6.47 12.04 0.87
CA PRO A 116 -6.23 13.42 0.47
C PRO A 116 -5.51 13.43 -0.88
N HIS A 117 -6.03 14.19 -1.84
CA HIS A 117 -5.44 14.33 -3.17
C HIS A 117 -5.57 15.78 -3.65
N LYS A 118 -4.68 16.18 -4.55
CA LYS A 118 -4.64 17.55 -5.07
C LYS A 118 -5.93 17.85 -5.84
N GLY A 119 -6.55 18.99 -5.54
CA GLY A 119 -7.81 19.40 -6.18
C GLY A 119 -9.07 18.86 -5.52
N ARG A 120 -8.97 18.09 -4.41
CA ARG A 120 -10.13 17.76 -3.58
C ARG A 120 -10.63 19.03 -2.89
N ASP A 121 -11.85 19.46 -3.23
CA ASP A 121 -12.55 20.53 -2.55
C ASP A 121 -13.92 20.06 -2.03
N ASN A 122 -14.62 20.95 -1.32
CA ASN A 122 -15.98 20.70 -0.84
C ASN A 122 -17.04 21.33 -1.77
N VAL A 123 -16.64 21.72 -3.00
CA VAL A 123 -17.54 22.42 -3.92
C VAL A 123 -18.22 21.37 -4.80
N THR A 124 -19.41 20.96 -4.38
CA THR A 124 -20.31 20.17 -5.22
C THR A 124 -20.78 21.04 -6.39
N GLY A 125 -20.37 20.68 -7.61
CA GLY A 125 -20.99 21.17 -8.85
C GLY A 125 -22.38 20.57 -9.08
#